data_AF-A0A832W4V9-F1
#
_entry.id   AF-A0A832W4V9-F1
#
_cell.length_a   1.000
_cell.length_b   1.000
_cell.length_c   1.000
_cell.angle_alpha   90.00
_cell.angle_beta   90.00
_cell.angle_gamma   90.00
#
_symmetry.space_group_name_H-M   'P 1'
#
loop_
_entity.id
_entity.type
_entity.pdbx_description
1 polymer ?
#
loop_
_entity_poly.entity_id
_entity_poly.type
_entity_poly.pdbx_seq_one_letter_code
_entity_poly.pdbx_strand_id
1 'polypeptide(L)'
;MNIFKKYSYVWITALFFLLSLCGHWFFGWAAYTQEQASDNKPIQVDEYVNQMLRDMFENWQSEFLQLIWQVAGLAFLIYVGSPQSKEGGERKEEKLDLILKSINPEEAEELIKNLDLKYPRK
;
A
#
# COMPACT_ATOMS: atom_id res chain seq x y z
N MET A 1 3.08 -18.50 20.00
CA MET A 1 2.66 -18.65 18.58
C MET A 1 3.92 -18.80 17.73
N ASN A 2 4.01 -19.83 16.88
CA ASN A 2 5.17 -20.02 15.99
C ASN A 2 5.31 -18.83 15.01
N ILE A 3 6.53 -18.35 14.76
CA ILE A 3 6.81 -17.20 13.87
C ILE A 3 6.27 -17.41 12.46
N PHE A 4 6.28 -18.65 11.98
CA PHE A 4 5.69 -19.05 10.69
C PHE A 4 4.18 -18.83 10.64
N LYS A 5 3.46 -19.02 11.76
CA LYS A 5 2.01 -18.75 11.83
C LYS A 5 1.72 -17.26 11.99
N LYS A 6 2.58 -16.51 12.68
CA LYS A 6 2.42 -15.06 12.88
C LYS A 6 2.64 -14.27 11.59
N TYR A 7 3.57 -14.69 10.75
CA TYR A 7 3.93 -14.03 9.49
C TYR A 7 3.58 -14.89 8.26
N SER A 8 2.58 -15.76 8.38
CA SER A 8 2.19 -16.70 7.31
C SER A 8 1.94 -16.00 5.98
N TYR A 9 1.25 -14.85 6.01
CA TYR A 9 1.01 -14.03 4.83
C TYR A 9 2.30 -13.60 4.12
N VAL A 10 3.29 -13.12 4.89
CA VAL A 10 4.60 -12.70 4.33
C VAL A 10 5.30 -13.88 3.67
N TRP A 11 5.33 -15.03 4.33
CA TRP A 11 6.00 -16.23 3.79
C TRP A 11 5.33 -16.77 2.53
N ILE A 12 4.00 -16.84 2.52
CA ILE A 12 3.24 -17.30 1.36
C ILE A 12 3.44 -16.35 0.18
N THR A 13 3.31 -15.04 0.41
CA THR A 13 3.53 -14.04 -0.63
C THR A 13 4.98 -14.04 -1.14
N ALA A 14 5.97 -14.17 -0.25
CA ALA A 14 7.37 -14.29 -0.63
C ALA A 14 7.65 -15.53 -1.48
N LEU A 15 7.02 -16.67 -1.16
CA LEU A 15 7.11 -17.87 -1.97
C LEU A 15 6.55 -17.65 -3.37
N PHE A 16 5.33 -17.10 -3.49
CA PHE A 16 4.74 -16.79 -4.80
C PHE A 16 5.57 -15.78 -5.58
N PHE A 17 6.11 -14.76 -4.92
CA PHE A 17 7.00 -13.78 -5.51
C PHE A 17 8.27 -14.43 -6.09
N LEU A 18 8.95 -15.28 -5.32
CA LEU A 18 10.14 -15.98 -5.79
C LEU A 18 9.81 -16.93 -6.94
N LEU A 19 8.69 -17.64 -6.89
CA LEU A 19 8.24 -18.49 -7.99
C LEU A 19 7.96 -17.67 -9.26
N SER A 20 7.28 -16.54 -9.14
CA SER A 20 7.03 -15.66 -10.29
C SER A 20 8.32 -15.04 -10.82
N LEU A 21 9.25 -14.67 -9.94
CA LEU A 21 10.54 -14.11 -10.33
C LEU A 21 11.36 -15.14 -11.10
N CYS A 22 11.51 -16.35 -10.57
CA CYS A 22 12.17 -17.44 -11.29
C CYS A 22 11.46 -17.77 -12.61
N GLY A 23 10.13 -17.75 -12.63
CA GLY A 23 9.34 -17.94 -13.84
C GLY A 23 9.62 -16.89 -14.91
N HIS A 24 9.67 -15.61 -14.53
CA HIS A 24 9.97 -14.50 -15.45
C HIS A 24 11.31 -14.72 -16.18
N TRP A 25 12.36 -15.04 -15.45
CA TRP A 25 13.67 -15.35 -16.05
C TRP A 25 13.62 -16.62 -16.89
N PHE A 26 13.04 -17.72 -16.38
CA PHE A 26 12.99 -18.99 -17.10
C PHE A 26 12.24 -18.88 -18.44
N PHE A 27 11.04 -18.30 -18.44
CA PHE A 27 10.26 -18.11 -19.68
C PHE A 27 10.88 -17.02 -20.57
N GLY A 28 11.50 -16.00 -19.99
CA GLY A 28 12.27 -15.01 -20.74
C GLY A 28 13.45 -15.62 -21.49
N TRP A 29 14.14 -16.59 -20.90
CA TRP A 29 15.22 -17.32 -21.58
C TRP A 29 14.70 -18.14 -22.77
N ALA A 30 13.58 -18.84 -22.58
CA ALA A 30 12.94 -19.59 -23.65
C ALA A 30 12.53 -18.67 -24.83
N ALA A 31 11.98 -17.49 -24.53
CA ALA A 31 11.62 -16.49 -25.53
C ALA A 31 12.85 -15.91 -26.25
N TYR A 32 13.85 -15.45 -25.49
CA TYR A 32 15.09 -14.86 -26.03
C TYR A 32 15.83 -15.84 -26.96
N THR A 33 15.98 -17.09 -26.54
CA THR A 33 16.67 -18.10 -27.36
C THR A 33 15.90 -18.44 -28.63
N GLN A 34 14.57 -18.46 -28.57
CA GLN A 34 13.72 -18.66 -29.74
C GLN A 34 13.81 -17.47 -30.73
N GLU A 35 13.88 -16.24 -30.21
CA GLU A 35 14.06 -15.02 -31.01
C GLU A 35 15.42 -15.02 -31.72
N GLN A 36 16.51 -15.25 -30.99
CA GLN A 36 17.85 -15.30 -31.57
C GLN A 36 17.98 -16.40 -32.63
N ALA A 37 17.37 -17.57 -32.40
CA ALA A 37 17.33 -18.65 -33.39
C ALA A 37 16.55 -18.26 -34.66
N SER A 38 15.45 -17.52 -34.52
CA SER A 38 14.63 -17.04 -35.64
C SER A 38 15.38 -15.99 -36.47
N ASP A 39 16.17 -15.15 -35.80
CA ASP A 39 16.97 -14.09 -36.41
C ASP A 39 18.36 -14.54 -36.89
N ASN A 40 18.72 -15.82 -36.73
CA ASN A 40 20.07 -16.35 -36.97
C ASN A 40 21.17 -15.59 -36.21
N LYS A 41 20.85 -15.07 -35.01
CA LYS A 41 21.79 -14.38 -34.14
C LYS A 41 22.39 -15.35 -33.10
N PRO A 42 23.65 -15.16 -32.69
CA PRO A 42 24.23 -15.94 -31.60
C PRO A 42 23.59 -15.58 -30.26
N ILE A 43 23.41 -16.56 -29.40
CA ILE A 43 22.91 -16.37 -28.03
C ILE A 43 23.99 -15.64 -27.21
N GLN A 44 23.64 -14.47 -26.66
CA GLN A 44 24.52 -13.66 -25.82
C GLN A 44 23.89 -13.52 -24.42
N VAL A 45 24.53 -14.10 -23.41
CA VAL A 45 23.98 -14.17 -22.05
C VAL A 45 23.92 -12.79 -21.39
N ASP A 46 24.88 -11.92 -21.68
CA ASP A 46 24.93 -10.54 -21.22
C ASP A 46 23.79 -9.69 -21.82
N GLU A 47 23.48 -9.87 -23.10
CA GLU A 47 22.32 -9.23 -23.74
C GLU A 47 21.02 -9.67 -23.08
N TYR A 48 20.85 -10.99 -22.88
CA TYR A 48 19.68 -11.55 -22.18
C TYR A 48 19.53 -10.98 -20.75
N VAL A 49 20.59 -10.96 -19.95
CA VAL A 49 20.55 -10.43 -18.58
C VAL A 49 20.16 -8.94 -18.60
N ASN A 50 20.73 -8.16 -19.51
CA ASN A 50 20.40 -6.74 -19.64
C ASN A 50 18.94 -6.53 -20.06
N GLN A 51 18.43 -7.36 -20.98
CA GLN A 51 17.03 -7.31 -21.41
C GLN A 51 16.08 -7.66 -20.26
N MET A 52 16.30 -8.77 -19.56
CA MET A 52 15.46 -9.17 -18.42
C MET A 52 15.48 -8.17 -17.28
N LEU A 53 16.65 -7.60 -16.97
CA LEU A 53 16.75 -6.53 -15.97
C LEU A 53 15.97 -5.30 -16.41
N ARG A 54 16.10 -4.89 -17.67
CA ARG A 54 15.34 -3.76 -18.22
C ARG A 54 13.84 -4.01 -18.12
N ASP A 55 13.36 -5.15 -18.61
CA ASP A 55 11.93 -5.50 -18.59
C ASP A 55 11.38 -5.51 -17.16
N MET A 56 12.14 -6.08 -16.22
CA MET A 56 11.78 -6.09 -14.80
C MET A 56 11.75 -4.67 -14.20
N PHE A 57 12.76 -3.85 -14.46
CA PHE A 57 12.83 -2.48 -13.92
C PHE A 57 11.83 -1.53 -14.56
N GLU A 58 11.54 -1.66 -15.85
CA GLU A 58 10.50 -0.88 -16.53
C GLU A 58 9.11 -1.21 -15.97
N ASN A 59 8.81 -2.49 -15.74
CA ASN A 59 7.58 -2.91 -15.09
C ASN A 59 7.48 -2.36 -13.67
N TRP A 60 8.54 -2.47 -12.87
CA TRP A 60 8.54 -1.92 -11.51
C TRP A 60 8.40 -0.41 -11.50
N GLN A 61 9.09 0.29 -12.40
CA GLN A 61 9.04 1.74 -12.52
C GLN A 61 7.63 2.23 -12.83
N SER A 62 6.87 1.55 -13.70
CA SER A 62 5.49 1.93 -14.01
C SER A 62 4.53 1.63 -12.85
N GLU A 63 4.65 0.45 -12.23
CA GLU A 63 3.80 0.05 -11.10
C GLU A 63 4.05 0.89 -9.85
N PHE A 64 5.31 1.23 -9.53
CA PHE A 64 5.60 2.14 -8.42
C PHE A 64 5.05 3.53 -8.68
N LEU A 65 5.18 4.05 -9.91
CA LEU A 65 4.62 5.35 -10.25
C LEU A 65 3.09 5.34 -10.09
N GLN A 66 2.42 4.27 -10.54
CA GLN A 66 0.99 4.08 -10.36
C GLN A 66 0.60 4.04 -8.88
N LEU A 67 1.28 3.23 -8.06
CA LEU A 67 0.99 3.10 -6.62
C LEU A 67 1.23 4.41 -5.87
N ILE A 68 2.34 5.10 -6.17
CA ILE A 68 2.65 6.41 -5.59
C ILE A 68 1.57 7.41 -5.99
N TRP A 69 1.20 7.47 -7.27
CA TRP A 69 0.15 8.37 -7.74
C TRP A 69 -1.19 8.08 -7.07
N GLN A 70 -1.56 6.81 -6.94
CA GLN A 70 -2.79 6.41 -6.25
C GLN A 70 -2.75 6.83 -4.78
N VAL A 71 -1.75 6.40 -4.01
CA VAL A 71 -1.70 6.66 -2.57
C VAL A 71 -1.48 8.15 -2.28
N ALA A 72 -0.46 8.76 -2.85
CA ALA A 72 -0.12 10.16 -2.60
C ALA A 72 -1.13 11.11 -3.24
N GLY A 73 -1.59 10.81 -4.46
CA GLY A 73 -2.62 11.60 -5.13
C GLY A 73 -3.95 11.56 -4.40
N LEU A 74 -4.43 10.38 -3.97
CA LEU A 74 -5.65 10.27 -3.15
C LEU A 74 -5.47 10.97 -1.81
N ALA A 75 -4.34 10.78 -1.12
CA ALA A 75 -4.05 11.46 0.14
C ALA A 75 -4.08 12.99 -0.02
N PHE A 76 -3.46 13.51 -1.09
CA PHE A 76 -3.47 14.93 -1.42
C PHE A 76 -4.89 15.45 -1.70
N LEU A 77 -5.68 14.74 -2.50
CA LEU A 77 -7.06 15.11 -2.80
C LEU A 77 -7.96 15.07 -1.55
N ILE A 78 -7.77 14.10 -0.65
CA ILE A 78 -8.48 14.04 0.63
C ILE A 78 -8.11 15.24 1.51
N TYR A 79 -6.82 15.57 1.58
CA TYR A 79 -6.30 16.69 2.37
C TYR A 79 -6.82 18.04 1.88
N VAL A 80 -6.75 18.30 0.57
CA VAL A 80 -7.15 19.59 -0.03
C VAL A 80 -8.67 19.70 -0.20
N GLY A 81 -9.31 18.61 -0.63
CA GLY A 81 -10.67 18.62 -1.14
C GLY A 81 -11.76 18.11 -0.20
N SER A 82 -11.42 17.37 0.88
CA SER A 82 -12.48 16.78 1.71
C SER A 82 -12.98 17.73 2.81
N PRO A 83 -14.30 18.00 2.89
CA PRO A 83 -14.91 18.67 4.05
C PRO A 83 -14.71 17.89 5.35
N GLN A 84 -14.51 16.57 5.25
CA GLN A 84 -14.22 15.68 6.38
C GLN A 84 -12.82 15.90 6.99
N SER A 85 -11.87 16.46 6.22
CA SER A 85 -10.58 16.92 6.76
C SER A 85 -10.68 18.29 7.44
N LYS A 86 -11.69 19.11 7.07
CA LYS A 86 -11.95 20.43 7.68
C LYS A 86 -12.81 20.33 8.95
N GLU A 87 -13.67 19.32 9.06
CA GLU A 87 -14.23 18.85 10.33
C GLU A 87 -13.34 17.77 10.93
N GLY A 88 -12.17 18.18 11.42
CA GLY A 88 -11.30 17.29 12.19
C GLY A 88 -12.04 16.62 13.35
N GLY A 89 -11.50 15.51 13.86
CA GLY A 89 -12.05 14.77 14.99
C GLY A 89 -12.45 15.70 16.15
N GLU A 90 -11.58 16.66 16.47
CA GLU A 90 -11.83 17.70 17.47
C GLU A 90 -13.13 18.49 17.24
N ARG A 91 -13.42 18.95 16.03
CA ARG A 91 -14.65 19.74 15.77
C ARG A 91 -15.91 18.89 15.88
N LYS A 92 -15.83 17.58 15.61
CA LYS A 92 -16.96 16.66 15.81
C LYS A 92 -17.14 16.34 17.29
N GLU A 93 -16.04 16.12 18.01
CA GLU A 93 -16.03 15.94 19.47
C GLU A 93 -16.59 17.18 20.17
N GLU A 94 -16.18 18.39 19.80
CA GLU A 94 -16.73 19.65 20.33
C GLU A 94 -18.24 19.79 20.07
N LYS A 95 -18.71 19.46 18.86
CA LYS A 95 -20.15 19.49 18.55
C LYS A 95 -20.92 18.49 19.42
N LEU A 96 -20.37 17.29 19.65
CA LEU A 96 -20.98 16.27 20.52
C LEU A 96 -20.99 16.72 21.98
N ASP A 97 -19.91 17.33 22.46
CA ASP A 97 -19.82 17.91 23.81
C ASP A 97 -20.89 19.00 24.02
N LEU A 98 -21.07 19.88 23.03
CA LEU A 98 -22.13 20.90 23.06
C LEU A 98 -23.53 20.29 23.07
N ILE A 99 -23.76 19.21 22.31
CA ILE A 99 -25.04 18.49 22.33
C ILE A 99 -25.29 17.85 23.70
N LEU A 100 -24.30 17.16 24.27
CA LEU A 100 -24.39 16.56 25.60
C LEU A 100 -24.71 17.59 26.68
N LYS A 101 -24.01 18.73 26.67
CA LYS A 101 -24.27 19.86 27.57
C LYS A 101 -25.67 20.45 27.39
N SER A 102 -26.22 20.42 26.18
CA SER A 102 -27.58 20.92 25.92
C SER A 102 -28.69 19.95 26.36
N ILE A 103 -28.43 18.63 26.37
CA ILE A 103 -29.43 17.60 26.71
C ILE A 103 -29.44 17.32 28.21
N ASN A 104 -28.26 17.21 28.84
CA ASN A 104 -28.12 16.89 30.25
C ASN A 104 -26.98 17.72 30.89
N PRO A 105 -27.24 18.99 31.24
CA PRO A 105 -26.20 19.90 31.73
C PRO A 105 -25.60 19.50 33.07
N GLU A 106 -26.32 18.76 33.92
CA GLU A 106 -25.84 18.38 35.26
C GLU A 106 -24.80 17.25 35.20
N GLU A 107 -24.97 16.28 34.30
CA GLU A 107 -24.08 15.11 34.19
C GLU A 107 -23.08 15.21 33.03
N ALA A 108 -23.27 16.15 32.08
CA ALA A 108 -22.47 16.21 30.86
C ALA A 108 -20.96 16.32 31.11
N GLU A 109 -20.52 17.13 32.05
CA GLU A 109 -19.08 17.32 32.32
C GLU A 109 -18.42 16.05 32.86
N GLU A 110 -19.10 15.33 33.76
CA GLU A 110 -18.60 14.07 34.30
C GLU A 110 -18.57 12.98 33.22
N LEU A 111 -19.59 12.93 32.37
CA LEU A 111 -19.68 11.96 31.28
C LEU A 111 -18.57 12.17 30.25
N ILE A 112 -18.34 13.42 29.83
CA ILE A 112 -17.27 13.80 28.89
C ILE A 112 -15.90 13.43 29.49
N LYS A 113 -15.67 13.78 30.76
CA LYS A 113 -14.41 13.45 31.45
C LYS A 113 -14.15 11.94 31.52
N ASN A 114 -15.17 11.15 31.84
CA ASN A 114 -15.06 9.69 31.88
C ASN A 114 -14.79 9.09 30.50
N LEU A 115 -15.39 9.66 29.45
CA LEU A 115 -15.14 9.27 28.07
C LEU A 115 -13.70 9.59 27.65
N ASP A 116 -13.19 10.79 27.97
CA ASP A 116 -11.82 11.19 27.65
C ASP A 116 -10.76 10.33 28.39
N LEU A 117 -11.06 9.89 29.61
CA LEU A 117 -10.19 8.96 30.35
C LEU A 117 -10.16 7.56 29.72
N LYS A 118 -11.32 7.09 29.23
CA LYS A 118 -11.45 5.76 28.62
C LYS A 118 -10.96 5.73 27.16
N TYR A 119 -11.13 6.83 26.45
CA TYR A 119 -10.78 7.04 25.05
C TYR A 119 -10.10 8.40 24.91
N PRO A 120 -8.78 8.47 25.14
CA PRO A 120 -8.04 9.71 25.02
C PRO A 120 -8.21 10.33 23.63
N ARG A 121 -8.56 11.62 23.59
CA ARG A 121 -8.63 12.40 22.34
C ARG A 121 -7.25 12.36 21.66
N LYS A 122 -7.26 12.29 20.33
CA LYS A 122 -6.04 12.17 19.51
C LYS A 122 -5.45 13.52 19.14
#